data_AF-Q5DYK2-F1
#
_entry.id   AF-Q5DYK2-F1
#
_cell.length_a   1.000
_cell.length_b   1.000
_cell.length_c   1.000
_cell.angle_alpha   90.00
_cell.angle_beta   90.00
_cell.angle_gamma   90.00
#
_symmetry.space_group_name_H-M   'P 1'
#
loop_
_entity.id
_entity.type
_entity.pdbx_description
1 polymer ?
#
loop_
_entity_poly.entity_id
_entity_poly.type
_entity_poly.pdbx_seq_one_letter_code
_entity_poly.pdbx_strand_id
1 'polypeptide(L)'
;MRIKLSNLTFILVTASVSVSVSAQNNSLKVYGPGGPAPALIEVAKSFEKEKGIKVDIIFGPQNKWEQEAKNNADLIFSGSEIMQHSQNKFFSLSNKKALYLRPSVIIVRKGNPKSINGIKDIINNNIKTLVVNGAGQAGLWEDIIAKSGNIIDINKFNKNIYSTNNSAQALKEWNTNKDIDAWIIWNHWHNKVKTNSDLVKMEDNYRLYRPISIAYTNKGLEINESKKFVNYLSSLNAQIIFEKHGWKKEW
;
A
#
# COMPACT_ATOMS: atom_id res chain seq x y z
N MET A 1 -94.19 -12.60 10.30
CA MET A 1 -93.07 -13.29 10.97
C MET A 1 -91.77 -12.89 10.27
N ARG A 2 -91.00 -11.93 10.83
CA ARG A 2 -89.77 -11.39 10.20
C ARG A 2 -88.55 -12.15 10.75
N ILE A 3 -87.78 -12.78 9.86
CA ILE A 3 -86.53 -13.48 10.17
C ILE A 3 -85.39 -12.45 10.19
N LYS A 4 -84.62 -12.39 11.28
CA LYS A 4 -83.39 -11.60 11.39
C LYS A 4 -82.23 -12.40 10.78
N LEU A 5 -81.56 -11.84 9.77
CA LEU A 5 -80.24 -12.29 9.32
C LEU A 5 -79.17 -11.49 10.08
N SER A 6 -78.30 -12.20 10.80
CA SER A 6 -77.11 -11.67 11.46
C SER A 6 -75.94 -11.62 10.47
N ASN A 7 -75.35 -10.44 10.27
CA ASN A 7 -74.13 -10.26 9.49
C ASN A 7 -72.91 -10.78 10.27
N LEU A 8 -72.25 -11.81 9.74
CA LEU A 8 -70.95 -12.29 10.23
C LEU A 8 -69.85 -11.64 9.39
N THR A 9 -69.04 -10.77 10.01
CA THR A 9 -67.92 -10.09 9.33
C THR A 9 -66.65 -10.92 9.53
N PHE A 10 -66.10 -11.46 8.46
CA PHE A 10 -64.82 -12.18 8.47
C PHE A 10 -63.67 -11.17 8.34
N ILE A 11 -62.86 -11.00 9.39
CA ILE A 11 -61.64 -10.19 9.33
C ILE A 11 -60.48 -11.12 8.91
N LEU A 12 -59.97 -10.91 7.71
CA LEU A 12 -58.76 -11.59 7.22
C LEU A 12 -57.53 -10.84 7.77
N VAL A 13 -56.84 -11.42 8.75
CA VAL A 13 -55.56 -10.91 9.24
C VAL A 13 -54.45 -11.46 8.35
N THR A 14 -53.86 -10.62 7.52
CA THR A 14 -52.66 -10.95 6.75
C THR A 14 -51.42 -10.76 7.64
N ALA A 15 -50.83 -11.87 8.08
CA ALA A 15 -49.56 -11.86 8.79
C ALA A 15 -48.41 -11.66 7.80
N SER A 16 -47.88 -10.45 7.70
CA SER A 16 -46.66 -10.15 6.96
C SER A 16 -45.44 -10.65 7.74
N VAL A 17 -44.93 -11.82 7.35
CA VAL A 17 -43.66 -12.36 7.86
C VAL A 17 -42.51 -11.54 7.29
N SER A 18 -41.91 -10.70 8.13
CA SER A 18 -40.69 -9.98 7.80
C SER A 18 -39.52 -10.95 7.91
N VAL A 19 -38.99 -11.41 6.78
CA VAL A 19 -37.75 -12.20 6.76
C VAL A 19 -36.59 -11.24 7.04
N SER A 20 -36.16 -11.18 8.29
CA SER A 20 -34.92 -10.51 8.68
C SER A 20 -33.75 -11.28 8.11
N VAL A 21 -33.25 -10.86 6.94
CA VAL A 21 -31.94 -11.30 6.45
C VAL A 21 -30.91 -10.81 7.46
N SER A 22 -30.39 -11.73 8.27
CA SER A 22 -29.24 -11.45 9.12
C SER A 22 -28.04 -11.26 8.20
N ALA A 23 -27.74 -9.99 7.88
CA ALA A 23 -26.50 -9.63 7.22
C ALA A 23 -25.37 -10.00 8.19
N GLN A 24 -24.67 -11.09 7.90
CA GLN A 24 -23.50 -11.47 8.66
C GLN A 24 -22.42 -10.42 8.35
N ASN A 25 -22.30 -9.44 9.25
CA ASN A 25 -21.39 -8.29 9.20
C ASN A 25 -19.91 -8.72 9.32
N ASN A 26 -19.44 -9.53 8.39
CA ASN A 26 -18.01 -9.81 8.27
C ASN A 26 -17.37 -8.69 7.46
N SER A 27 -16.50 -7.93 8.10
CA SER A 27 -15.66 -6.94 7.42
C SER A 27 -14.77 -7.60 6.36
N LEU A 28 -14.53 -6.89 5.26
CA LEU A 28 -13.54 -7.30 4.28
C LEU A 28 -12.15 -7.32 4.92
N LYS A 29 -11.38 -8.38 4.67
CA LYS A 29 -10.02 -8.54 5.19
C LYS A 29 -9.00 -8.29 4.08
N VAL A 30 -8.24 -7.22 4.23
CA VAL A 30 -7.28 -6.74 3.22
C VAL A 30 -5.87 -6.73 3.82
N TYR A 31 -4.96 -7.53 3.27
CA TYR A 31 -3.62 -7.75 3.83
C TYR A 31 -2.50 -7.21 2.95
N GLY A 32 -1.42 -6.71 3.56
CA GLY A 32 -0.25 -6.26 2.78
C GLY A 32 0.87 -5.62 3.60
N PRO A 33 1.81 -4.93 2.94
CA PRO A 33 2.95 -4.29 3.61
C PRO A 33 2.57 -2.97 4.30
N GLY A 34 3.41 -2.52 5.22
CA GLY A 34 3.15 -1.28 5.97
C GLY A 34 3.30 0.04 5.19
N GLY A 35 4.00 0.06 4.06
CA GLY A 35 4.24 1.29 3.28
C GLY A 35 2.96 1.94 2.74
N PRO A 36 2.12 1.21 1.96
CA PRO A 36 0.87 1.73 1.42
C PRO A 36 -0.31 1.79 2.42
N ALA A 37 -0.20 1.11 3.57
CA ALA A 37 -1.29 0.97 4.54
C ALA A 37 -1.91 2.30 5.02
N PRO A 38 -1.17 3.38 5.32
CA PRO A 38 -1.77 4.64 5.76
C PRO A 38 -2.80 5.21 4.78
N ALA A 39 -2.52 5.15 3.47
CA ALA A 39 -3.46 5.59 2.44
C ALA A 39 -4.68 4.66 2.38
N LEU A 40 -4.47 3.35 2.38
CA LEU A 40 -5.56 2.37 2.33
C LEU A 40 -6.48 2.43 3.55
N ILE A 41 -5.96 2.71 4.75
CA ILE A 41 -6.78 2.88 5.96
C ILE A 41 -7.71 4.09 5.82
N GLU A 42 -7.22 5.20 5.28
CA GLU A 42 -8.02 6.40 5.08
C GLU A 42 -9.07 6.17 3.97
N VAL A 43 -8.70 5.47 2.88
CA VAL A 43 -9.66 5.08 1.84
C VAL A 43 -10.72 4.10 2.35
N ALA A 44 -10.33 3.12 3.19
CA ALA A 44 -11.25 2.17 3.82
C ALA A 44 -12.30 2.89 4.68
N LYS A 45 -11.89 3.87 5.48
CA LYS A 45 -12.81 4.70 6.28
C LYS A 45 -13.77 5.52 5.39
N SER A 46 -13.26 6.09 4.31
CA SER A 46 -14.09 6.83 3.35
C SER A 46 -15.11 5.92 2.66
N PHE A 47 -14.69 4.73 2.24
CA PHE A 47 -15.55 3.71 1.66
C PHE A 47 -16.62 3.23 2.62
N GLU A 48 -16.26 2.94 3.88
CA GLU A 48 -17.21 2.51 4.91
C GLU A 48 -18.27 3.59 5.16
N LYS A 49 -17.86 4.85 5.26
CA LYS A 49 -18.79 5.99 5.41
C LYS A 49 -19.79 6.09 4.24
N GLU A 50 -19.34 5.85 3.01
CA GLU A 50 -20.17 5.98 1.82
C GLU A 50 -21.03 4.75 1.50
N LYS A 51 -20.53 3.54 1.80
CA LYS A 51 -21.13 2.28 1.35
C LYS A 51 -21.66 1.42 2.48
N GLY A 52 -21.38 1.77 3.74
CA GLY A 52 -21.75 0.97 4.91
C GLY A 52 -21.02 -0.37 5.00
N ILE A 53 -19.94 -0.56 4.23
CA ILE A 53 -19.16 -1.80 4.19
C ILE A 53 -17.83 -1.57 4.89
N LYS A 54 -17.61 -2.28 5.99
CA LYS A 54 -16.37 -2.21 6.76
C LYS A 54 -15.23 -2.95 6.05
N VAL A 55 -14.05 -2.34 6.05
CA VAL A 55 -12.81 -2.90 5.48
C VAL A 55 -11.70 -2.82 6.50
N ASP A 56 -11.21 -3.97 6.94
CA ASP A 56 -10.07 -4.06 7.83
C ASP A 56 -8.78 -4.16 7.01
N ILE A 57 -7.87 -3.21 7.23
CA ILE A 57 -6.53 -3.20 6.65
C ILE A 57 -5.56 -3.81 7.66
N ILE A 58 -5.09 -5.03 7.39
CA ILE A 58 -4.07 -5.72 8.19
C ILE A 58 -2.73 -5.55 7.48
N PHE A 59 -1.72 -5.03 8.18
CA PHE A 59 -0.46 -4.70 7.54
C PHE A 59 0.76 -4.97 8.40
N GLY A 60 1.88 -5.21 7.73
CA GLY A 60 3.16 -5.46 8.37
C GLY A 60 4.05 -6.38 7.55
N PRO A 61 5.14 -6.90 8.13
CA PRO A 61 5.91 -7.98 7.53
C PRO A 61 5.02 -9.19 7.24
N GLN A 62 5.15 -9.80 6.05
CA GLN A 62 4.26 -10.88 5.59
C GLN A 62 4.17 -12.04 6.59
N ASN A 63 5.30 -12.46 7.18
CA ASN A 63 5.34 -13.54 8.17
C ASN A 63 4.51 -13.27 9.44
N LYS A 64 4.05 -12.04 9.68
CA LYS A 64 3.19 -11.69 10.82
C LYS A 64 1.70 -11.90 10.55
N TRP A 65 1.28 -11.95 9.28
CA TRP A 65 -0.13 -12.03 8.91
C TRP A 65 -0.44 -13.13 7.89
N GLU A 66 0.58 -13.77 7.30
CA GLU A 66 0.41 -14.75 6.22
C GLU A 66 -0.54 -15.90 6.59
N GLN A 67 -0.40 -16.47 7.80
CA GLN A 67 -1.21 -17.61 8.20
C GLN A 67 -2.67 -17.22 8.40
N GLU A 68 -2.94 -16.02 8.89
CA GLU A 68 -4.30 -15.49 8.98
C GLU A 68 -4.88 -15.22 7.59
N ALA A 69 -4.09 -14.60 6.72
CA ALA A 69 -4.50 -14.28 5.35
C ALA A 69 -4.80 -15.53 4.52
N LYS A 70 -4.06 -16.62 4.69
CA LYS A 70 -4.37 -17.92 4.05
C LYS A 70 -5.77 -18.43 4.39
N ASN A 71 -6.29 -18.09 5.57
CA ASN A 71 -7.58 -18.55 6.04
C ASN A 71 -8.71 -17.58 5.67
N ASN A 72 -8.47 -16.27 5.71
CA ASN A 72 -9.57 -15.30 5.68
C ASN A 72 -9.41 -14.11 4.73
N ALA A 73 -8.26 -13.95 4.04
CA ALA A 73 -8.05 -12.78 3.18
C ALA A 73 -9.02 -12.75 2.02
N ASP A 74 -9.58 -11.57 1.79
CA ASP A 74 -10.38 -11.27 0.60
C ASP A 74 -9.51 -10.60 -0.46
N LEU A 75 -8.64 -9.69 -0.04
CA LEU A 75 -7.74 -8.96 -0.93
C LEU A 75 -6.32 -8.93 -0.37
N ILE A 76 -5.33 -9.00 -1.26
CA ILE A 76 -3.92 -8.77 -0.95
C ILE A 76 -3.43 -7.54 -1.71
N PHE A 77 -2.87 -6.56 -0.99
CA PHE A 77 -2.18 -5.42 -1.58
C PHE A 77 -0.67 -5.54 -1.44
N SER A 78 0.04 -4.92 -2.38
CA SER A 78 1.50 -4.91 -2.42
C SER A 78 2.05 -3.49 -2.55
N GLY A 79 3.35 -3.35 -2.28
CA GLY A 79 4.09 -2.10 -2.50
C GLY A 79 4.95 -2.11 -3.76
N SER A 80 4.83 -3.14 -4.61
CA SER A 80 5.47 -3.26 -5.92
C SER A 80 4.99 -4.52 -6.65
N GLU A 81 5.13 -4.55 -7.97
CA GLU A 81 4.81 -5.75 -8.77
C GLU A 81 5.69 -6.96 -8.43
N ILE A 82 6.96 -6.75 -8.07
CA ILE A 82 7.85 -7.82 -7.59
C ILE A 82 7.26 -8.48 -6.33
N MET A 83 6.76 -7.66 -5.40
CA MET A 83 6.10 -8.16 -4.19
C MET A 83 4.78 -8.87 -4.53
N GLN A 84 3.95 -8.30 -5.41
CA GLN A 84 2.69 -8.92 -5.83
C GLN A 84 2.93 -10.30 -6.47
N HIS A 85 3.97 -10.43 -7.29
CA HIS A 85 4.35 -11.68 -7.92
C HIS A 85 4.83 -12.70 -6.88
N SER A 86 5.63 -12.28 -5.89
CA SER A 86 6.05 -13.15 -4.78
C SER A 86 4.85 -13.63 -3.94
N GLN A 87 3.94 -12.72 -3.59
CA GLN A 87 2.73 -13.02 -2.81
C GLN A 87 1.80 -14.00 -3.53
N ASN A 88 1.77 -13.98 -4.87
CA ASN A 88 0.97 -14.91 -5.67
C ASN A 88 1.23 -16.38 -5.34
N LYS A 89 2.46 -16.72 -4.97
CA LYS A 89 2.87 -18.09 -4.61
C LYS A 89 2.20 -18.60 -3.33
N PHE A 90 1.68 -17.70 -2.50
CA PHE A 90 1.09 -18.03 -1.20
C PHE A 90 -0.45 -17.94 -1.19
N PHE A 91 -1.02 -17.13 -2.08
CA PHE A 91 -2.43 -16.73 -2.01
C PHE A 91 -3.22 -16.94 -3.31
N SER A 92 -2.61 -17.50 -4.37
CA SER A 92 -3.26 -17.78 -5.66
C SER A 92 -4.01 -16.57 -6.23
N LEU A 93 -3.30 -15.45 -6.36
CA LEU A 93 -3.91 -14.14 -6.61
C LEU A 93 -4.41 -13.98 -8.05
N SER A 94 -5.60 -13.41 -8.20
CA SER A 94 -6.22 -13.12 -9.50
C SER A 94 -6.58 -11.64 -9.64
N ASN A 95 -6.88 -11.22 -10.88
CA ASN A 95 -7.33 -9.88 -11.24
C ASN A 95 -6.46 -8.76 -10.62
N LYS A 96 -5.14 -8.91 -10.74
CA LYS A 96 -4.14 -7.97 -10.22
C LYS A 96 -4.30 -6.61 -10.91
N LYS A 97 -4.31 -5.54 -10.12
CA LYS A 97 -4.45 -4.18 -10.61
C LYS A 97 -3.46 -3.25 -9.91
N ALA A 98 -2.61 -2.57 -10.69
CA ALA A 98 -1.85 -1.42 -10.22
C ALA A 98 -2.79 -0.21 -10.07
N LEU A 99 -2.66 0.52 -8.97
CA LEU A 99 -3.59 1.60 -8.62
C LEU A 99 -2.94 2.98 -8.72
N TYR A 100 -1.78 3.14 -8.10
CA TYR A 100 -1.06 4.42 -8.02
C TYR A 100 0.45 4.15 -7.97
N LEU A 101 1.24 5.10 -8.46
CA LEU A 101 2.69 5.12 -8.46
C LEU A 101 3.25 6.01 -7.35
N ARG A 102 4.45 5.66 -6.91
CA ARG A 102 5.32 6.51 -6.07
C ARG A 102 6.73 6.58 -6.67
N PRO A 103 7.40 7.74 -6.64
CA PRO A 103 8.76 7.89 -7.12
C PRO A 103 9.76 7.46 -6.05
N SER A 104 10.89 6.93 -6.53
CA SER A 104 12.10 6.87 -5.74
C SER A 104 12.64 8.29 -5.50
N VAL A 105 13.15 8.52 -4.30
CA VAL A 105 13.68 9.80 -3.82
C VAL A 105 14.94 9.55 -2.99
N ILE A 106 15.66 10.63 -2.70
CA ILE A 106 16.79 10.62 -1.78
C ILE A 106 16.37 11.42 -0.55
N ILE A 107 16.37 10.80 0.62
CA ILE A 107 16.21 11.50 1.90
C ILE A 107 17.61 11.79 2.43
N VAL A 108 17.88 13.05 2.78
CA VAL A 108 19.18 13.51 3.30
C VAL A 108 19.01 14.08 4.71
N ARG A 109 20.11 14.19 5.45
CA ARG A 109 20.08 14.86 6.76
C ARG A 109 19.58 16.29 6.64
N LYS A 110 18.98 16.81 7.71
CA LYS A 110 18.46 18.17 7.76
C LYS A 110 19.54 19.19 7.36
N GLY A 111 19.18 20.11 6.47
CA GLY A 111 20.08 21.11 5.90
C GLY A 111 20.94 20.60 4.74
N ASN A 112 20.84 19.31 4.38
CA ASN A 112 21.63 18.68 3.32
C ASN A 112 23.15 19.00 3.40
N PRO A 113 23.84 18.61 4.50
CA PRO A 113 25.23 19.04 4.77
C PRO A 113 26.24 18.54 3.72
N LYS A 114 25.88 17.53 2.93
CA LYS A 114 26.70 16.98 1.84
C LYS A 114 26.36 17.59 0.47
N SER A 115 25.47 18.58 0.43
CA SER A 115 25.04 19.26 -0.81
C SER A 115 24.60 18.29 -1.91
N ILE A 116 23.88 17.23 -1.54
CA ILE A 116 23.43 16.20 -2.48
C ILE A 116 22.25 16.74 -3.29
N ASN A 117 22.36 16.79 -4.61
CA ASN A 117 21.30 17.23 -5.52
C ASN A 117 20.73 16.09 -6.37
N GLY A 118 21.34 14.90 -6.30
CA GLY A 118 20.92 13.75 -7.08
C GLY A 118 21.80 12.52 -6.90
N ILE A 119 21.55 11.50 -7.71
CA ILE A 119 22.26 10.23 -7.72
C ILE A 119 23.72 10.41 -8.15
N LYS A 120 24.00 11.32 -9.08
CA LYS A 120 25.37 11.59 -9.53
C LYS A 120 26.27 12.05 -8.38
N ASP A 121 25.74 12.90 -7.49
CA ASP A 121 26.47 13.37 -6.32
C ASP A 121 26.76 12.22 -5.34
N ILE A 122 25.81 11.29 -5.19
CA ILE A 122 25.99 10.10 -4.35
C ILE A 122 27.12 9.21 -4.89
N ILE A 123 27.13 8.95 -6.21
CA ILE A 123 28.13 8.11 -6.88
C ILE A 123 29.53 8.74 -6.80
N ASN A 124 29.63 10.05 -7.02
CA ASN A 124 30.92 10.73 -7.16
C ASN A 124 31.57 11.12 -5.83
N ASN A 125 30.80 11.34 -4.77
CA ASN A 125 31.31 11.90 -3.51
C ASN A 125 31.37 10.90 -2.35
N ASN A 126 31.34 9.60 -2.63
CA ASN A 126 31.50 8.54 -1.62
C ASN A 126 30.49 8.67 -0.45
N ILE A 127 29.22 8.94 -0.78
CA ILE A 127 28.16 9.22 0.18
C ILE A 127 27.69 7.91 0.85
N LYS A 128 27.70 7.88 2.19
CA LYS A 128 27.19 6.75 2.98
C LYS A 128 25.67 6.65 2.83
N THR A 129 25.23 5.62 2.10
CA THR A 129 23.86 5.55 1.61
C THR A 129 23.11 4.35 2.18
N LEU A 130 21.99 4.60 2.84
CA LEU A 130 21.06 3.57 3.29
C LEU A 130 20.15 3.12 2.13
N VAL A 131 19.99 1.81 1.98
CA VAL A 131 19.12 1.17 1.01
C VAL A 131 18.28 0.07 1.66
N VAL A 132 17.21 -0.34 0.99
CA VAL A 132 16.36 -1.47 1.41
C VAL A 132 16.44 -2.56 0.35
N ASN A 133 16.90 -3.75 0.72
CA ASN A 133 17.02 -4.91 -0.17
C ASN A 133 16.05 -6.03 0.21
N GLY A 134 14.77 -5.68 0.29
CA GLY A 134 13.68 -6.58 0.65
C GLY A 134 12.34 -5.86 0.66
N ALA A 135 11.27 -6.53 1.10
CA ALA A 135 9.92 -5.94 1.17
C ALA A 135 9.52 -5.19 -0.14
N GLY A 136 9.74 -5.84 -1.29
CA GLY A 136 9.41 -5.29 -2.60
C GLY A 136 10.35 -4.20 -3.13
N GLN A 137 11.50 -3.98 -2.47
CA GLN A 137 12.57 -3.04 -2.86
C GLN A 137 13.85 -3.72 -3.34
N ALA A 138 13.84 -5.06 -3.47
CA ALA A 138 14.94 -5.79 -4.10
C ALA A 138 15.30 -5.16 -5.46
N GLY A 139 16.60 -5.02 -5.71
CA GLY A 139 17.17 -4.42 -6.90
C GLY A 139 17.02 -2.90 -7.01
N LEU A 140 16.28 -2.21 -6.12
CA LEU A 140 15.95 -0.78 -6.33
C LEU A 140 17.19 0.10 -6.50
N TRP A 141 18.18 -0.02 -5.61
CA TRP A 141 19.39 0.79 -5.70
C TRP A 141 20.18 0.43 -6.95
N GLU A 142 20.28 -0.86 -7.29
CA GLU A 142 21.02 -1.34 -8.45
C GLU A 142 20.36 -0.84 -9.73
N ASP A 143 19.04 -1.00 -9.89
CA ASP A 143 18.26 -0.50 -11.02
C ASP A 143 18.46 1.00 -11.24
N ILE A 144 18.56 1.78 -10.15
CA ILE A 144 18.83 3.21 -10.21
C ILE A 144 20.25 3.44 -10.73
N ILE A 145 21.27 2.89 -10.07
CA ILE A 145 22.67 3.18 -10.43
C ILE A 145 23.03 2.60 -11.82
N ALA A 146 22.44 1.47 -12.21
CA ALA A 146 22.69 0.79 -13.48
C ALA A 146 22.27 1.61 -14.71
N LYS A 147 21.38 2.60 -14.53
CA LYS A 147 21.04 3.56 -15.60
C LYS A 147 22.20 4.45 -16.03
N SER A 148 23.31 4.48 -15.27
CA SER A 148 24.58 5.06 -15.73
C SER A 148 25.22 4.28 -16.88
N GLY A 149 24.89 2.99 -17.05
CA GLY A 149 25.57 2.11 -17.99
C GLY A 149 27.04 1.83 -17.64
N ASN A 150 27.48 2.13 -16.41
CA ASN A 150 28.89 2.09 -16.02
C ASN A 150 29.13 1.22 -14.78
N ILE A 151 29.91 0.15 -14.95
CA ILE A 151 30.26 -0.77 -13.85
C ILE A 151 31.09 -0.08 -12.75
N ILE A 152 31.86 0.96 -13.10
CA ILE A 152 32.62 1.75 -12.13
C ILE A 152 31.66 2.44 -11.16
N ASP A 153 30.52 2.94 -11.63
CA ASP A 153 29.55 3.65 -10.80
C ASP A 153 28.81 2.70 -9.86
N ILE A 154 28.48 1.48 -10.32
CA ILE A 154 27.97 0.40 -9.46
C ILE A 154 28.97 0.08 -8.35
N ASN A 155 30.25 -0.10 -8.71
CA ASN A 155 31.29 -0.43 -7.73
C ASN A 155 31.58 0.71 -6.75
N LYS A 156 31.50 1.98 -7.18
CA LYS A 156 31.60 3.16 -6.29
C LYS A 156 30.46 3.20 -5.30
N PHE A 157 29.23 2.99 -5.77
CA PHE A 157 28.05 2.99 -4.91
C PHE A 157 28.09 1.85 -3.89
N ASN A 158 28.37 0.61 -4.34
CA ASN A 158 28.34 -0.60 -3.52
C ASN A 158 29.31 -0.56 -2.33
N LYS A 159 30.39 0.22 -2.40
CA LYS A 159 31.35 0.41 -1.29
C LYS A 159 30.77 1.17 -0.09
N ASN A 160 29.69 1.93 -0.29
CA ASN A 160 29.17 2.88 0.71
C ASN A 160 27.72 2.60 1.13
N ILE A 161 27.22 1.37 0.89
CA ILE A 161 25.84 1.03 1.22
C ILE A 161 25.69 0.46 2.63
N TYR A 162 24.68 0.95 3.34
CA TYR A 162 24.06 0.28 4.47
C TYR A 162 22.79 -0.38 3.96
N SER A 163 22.63 -1.69 4.12
CA SER A 163 21.48 -2.43 3.58
C SER A 163 20.62 -3.02 4.69
N THR A 164 19.30 -2.93 4.52
CA THR A 164 18.30 -3.49 5.45
C THR A 164 17.25 -4.30 4.71
N ASN A 165 16.53 -5.18 5.42
CA ASN A 165 15.55 -6.07 4.78
C ASN A 165 14.17 -5.43 4.55
N ASN A 166 13.88 -4.31 5.22
CA ASN A 166 12.61 -3.60 5.07
C ASN A 166 12.73 -2.14 5.53
N SER A 167 11.75 -1.32 5.14
CA SER A 167 11.75 0.11 5.44
C SER A 167 11.59 0.44 6.92
N ALA A 168 11.03 -0.45 7.76
CA ALA A 168 10.97 -0.21 9.20
C ALA A 168 12.35 -0.36 9.86
N GLN A 169 13.14 -1.35 9.42
CA GLN A 169 14.55 -1.47 9.80
C GLN A 169 15.37 -0.28 9.30
N ALA A 170 15.18 0.14 8.05
CA ALA A 170 15.84 1.34 7.53
C ALA A 170 15.45 2.61 8.32
N LEU A 171 14.18 2.77 8.71
CA LEU A 171 13.76 3.90 9.54
C LEU A 171 14.45 3.88 10.92
N LYS A 172 14.58 2.70 11.55
CA LYS A 172 15.33 2.55 12.80
C LYS A 172 16.78 2.95 12.58
N GLU A 173 17.42 2.37 11.57
CA GLU A 173 18.83 2.61 11.23
C GLU A 173 19.10 4.09 10.95
N TRP A 174 18.25 4.75 10.14
CA TRP A 174 18.32 6.19 9.87
C TRP A 174 18.29 7.04 11.14
N ASN A 175 17.45 6.66 12.11
CA ASN A 175 17.30 7.42 13.35
C ASN A 175 18.48 7.20 14.32
N THR A 176 19.01 5.98 14.40
CA THR A 176 20.04 5.60 15.37
C THR A 176 21.46 5.82 14.87
N ASN A 177 21.72 5.59 13.58
CA ASN A 177 23.05 5.72 13.00
C ASN A 177 23.17 7.08 12.31
N LYS A 178 24.02 7.97 12.85
CA LYS A 178 24.23 9.33 12.31
C LYS A 178 25.23 9.40 11.17
N ASP A 179 25.98 8.33 10.93
CA ASP A 179 26.98 8.27 9.86
C ASP A 179 26.35 8.18 8.46
N ILE A 180 25.09 7.76 8.38
CA ILE A 180 24.37 7.69 7.10
C ILE A 180 24.06 9.12 6.63
N ASP A 181 24.50 9.44 5.42
CA ASP A 181 24.33 10.75 4.80
C ASP A 181 23.02 10.83 4.00
N ALA A 182 22.68 9.73 3.32
CA ALA A 182 21.55 9.64 2.40
C ALA A 182 20.77 8.33 2.55
N TRP A 183 19.49 8.35 2.19
CA TRP A 183 18.63 7.18 2.15
C TRP A 183 17.84 7.16 0.84
N ILE A 184 18.12 6.15 0.01
CA ILE A 184 17.36 5.89 -1.21
C ILE A 184 16.12 5.08 -0.87
N ILE A 185 14.96 5.72 -1.02
CA ILE A 185 13.65 5.12 -0.71
C ILE A 185 12.55 5.81 -1.50
N TRP A 186 11.28 5.56 -1.16
CA TRP A 186 10.10 6.18 -1.72
C TRP A 186 9.66 7.42 -0.95
N ASN A 187 9.14 8.41 -1.67
CA ASN A 187 8.70 9.71 -1.14
C ASN A 187 7.84 9.66 0.14
N HIS A 188 6.86 8.76 0.23
CA HIS A 188 5.95 8.68 1.37
C HIS A 188 6.64 8.35 2.71
N TRP A 189 7.86 7.76 2.69
CA TRP A 189 8.64 7.53 3.91
C TRP A 189 9.19 8.80 4.54
N HIS A 190 9.37 9.87 3.75
CA HIS A 190 9.80 11.17 4.28
C HIS A 190 8.82 11.71 5.32
N ASN A 191 7.52 11.40 5.20
CA ASN A 191 6.49 11.74 6.20
C ASN A 191 6.85 11.31 7.63
N LYS A 192 7.66 10.27 7.82
CA LYS A 192 8.09 9.77 9.13
C LYS A 192 9.33 10.48 9.70
N VAL A 193 10.04 11.25 8.88
CA VAL A 193 11.35 11.84 9.20
C VAL A 193 11.45 13.33 8.81
N LYS A 194 10.35 13.98 8.44
CA LYS A 194 10.35 15.38 7.95
C LYS A 194 11.02 16.38 8.87
N THR A 195 10.97 16.15 10.18
CA THR A 195 11.54 17.05 11.19
C THR A 195 13.07 17.02 11.21
N ASN A 196 13.70 15.91 10.79
CA ASN A 196 15.14 15.70 10.87
C ASN A 196 15.81 15.37 9.52
N SER A 197 15.08 15.57 8.42
CA SER A 197 15.57 15.26 7.07
C SER A 197 14.94 16.17 6.02
N ASP A 198 15.66 16.35 4.92
CA ASP A 198 15.15 16.99 3.70
C ASP A 198 15.02 15.96 2.58
N LEU A 199 14.18 16.27 1.59
CA LEU A 199 13.91 15.39 0.46
C LEU A 199 14.52 15.98 -0.80
N VAL A 200 15.40 15.21 -1.43
CA VAL A 200 16.03 15.50 -2.71
C VAL A 200 15.35 14.66 -3.78
N LYS A 201 14.92 15.31 -4.85
CA LYS A 201 14.34 14.63 -6.02
C LYS A 201 15.45 13.92 -6.77
N MET A 202 15.20 12.69 -7.23
CA MET A 202 16.09 12.06 -8.20
C MET A 202 15.99 12.75 -9.55
N GLU A 203 17.09 12.79 -10.30
CA GLU A 203 17.12 13.18 -11.70
C GLU A 203 16.19 12.27 -12.51
N ASP A 204 15.56 12.80 -13.57
CA ASP A 204 14.52 12.08 -14.31
C ASP A 204 15.01 10.77 -14.94
N ASN A 205 16.27 10.73 -15.41
CA ASN A 205 16.86 9.52 -15.97
C ASN A 205 17.07 8.42 -14.91
N TYR A 206 17.27 8.79 -13.64
CA TYR A 206 17.50 7.87 -12.52
C TYR A 206 16.23 7.51 -11.75
N ARG A 207 15.19 8.34 -11.83
CA ARG A 207 13.95 8.15 -11.07
C ARG A 207 13.21 6.90 -11.54
N LEU A 208 12.89 6.04 -10.57
CA LEU A 208 12.05 4.86 -10.77
C LEU A 208 10.71 5.05 -10.08
N TYR A 209 9.70 4.38 -10.62
CA TYR A 209 8.37 4.31 -10.03
C TYR A 209 8.02 2.87 -9.74
N ARG A 210 7.39 2.62 -8.58
CA ARG A 210 6.76 1.32 -8.28
C ARG A 210 5.33 1.54 -7.81
N PRO A 211 4.39 0.66 -8.18
CA PRO A 211 3.00 0.85 -7.82
C PRO A 211 2.67 0.34 -6.41
N ILE A 212 1.57 0.83 -5.87
CA ILE A 212 0.69 0.03 -5.01
C ILE A 212 -0.24 -0.76 -5.93
N SER A 213 -0.35 -2.05 -5.67
CA SER A 213 -1.24 -2.95 -6.41
C SER A 213 -2.15 -3.70 -5.47
N ILE A 214 -3.30 -4.14 -5.98
CA ILE A 214 -4.31 -4.93 -5.26
C ILE A 214 -4.65 -6.15 -6.10
N ALA A 215 -4.95 -7.27 -5.45
CA ALA A 215 -5.42 -8.48 -6.10
C ALA A 215 -6.41 -9.23 -5.21
N TYR A 216 -7.22 -10.06 -5.86
CA TYR A 216 -8.19 -10.91 -5.18
C TYR A 216 -7.55 -12.23 -4.76
N THR A 217 -7.95 -12.73 -3.59
CA THR A 217 -7.88 -14.18 -3.32
C THR A 217 -9.07 -14.88 -3.98
N ASN A 218 -9.04 -16.22 -4.05
CA ASN A 218 -10.19 -16.98 -4.55
C ASN A 218 -11.49 -16.64 -3.80
N LYS A 219 -11.41 -16.52 -2.46
CA LYS A 219 -12.54 -16.12 -1.62
C LYS A 219 -13.02 -14.71 -1.95
N GLY A 220 -12.12 -13.74 -2.00
CA GLY A 220 -12.50 -12.36 -2.24
C GLY A 220 -13.08 -12.11 -3.63
N LEU A 221 -12.72 -12.92 -4.62
CA LEU A 221 -13.27 -12.82 -5.97
C LEU A 221 -14.77 -13.17 -6.02
N GLU A 222 -15.26 -14.03 -5.12
CA GLU A 222 -16.68 -14.38 -5.03
C GLU A 222 -17.51 -13.35 -4.24
N ILE A 223 -16.86 -12.46 -3.51
CA ILE A 223 -17.51 -11.48 -2.63
C ILE A 223 -17.77 -10.17 -3.39
N ASN A 224 -19.05 -9.76 -3.46
CA ASN A 224 -19.45 -8.54 -4.15
C ASN A 224 -18.89 -7.26 -3.48
N GLU A 225 -18.81 -7.26 -2.15
CA GLU A 225 -18.24 -6.20 -1.33
C GLU A 225 -16.77 -5.95 -1.71
N SER A 226 -15.99 -7.01 -1.94
CA SER A 226 -14.60 -6.91 -2.40
C SER A 226 -14.50 -6.22 -3.74
N LYS A 227 -15.38 -6.57 -4.69
CA LYS A 227 -15.45 -5.92 -6.01
C LYS A 227 -15.80 -4.44 -5.89
N LYS A 228 -16.77 -4.10 -5.03
CA LYS A 228 -17.14 -2.70 -4.74
C LYS A 228 -15.95 -1.92 -4.18
N PHE A 229 -15.19 -2.50 -3.25
CA PHE A 229 -14.02 -1.85 -2.67
C PHE A 229 -12.92 -1.63 -3.72
N VAL A 230 -12.56 -2.66 -4.50
CA VAL A 230 -11.54 -2.54 -5.55
C VAL A 230 -11.92 -1.50 -6.61
N ASN A 231 -13.20 -1.39 -6.97
CA ASN A 231 -13.69 -0.33 -7.85
C ASN A 231 -13.57 1.05 -7.19
N TYR A 232 -13.92 1.16 -5.90
CA TYR A 232 -13.82 2.40 -5.14
C TYR A 232 -12.38 2.91 -5.03
N LEU A 233 -11.37 2.03 -5.00
CA LEU A 233 -9.95 2.44 -5.02
C LEU A 233 -9.57 3.29 -6.24
N SER A 234 -10.38 3.28 -7.30
CA SER A 234 -10.18 4.10 -8.51
C SER A 234 -11.01 5.41 -8.52
N SER A 235 -11.84 5.64 -7.51
CA SER A 235 -12.69 6.83 -7.37
C SER A 235 -11.90 8.12 -7.14
N LEU A 236 -12.54 9.27 -7.36
CA LEU A 236 -11.95 10.58 -7.08
C LEU A 236 -11.59 10.73 -5.59
N ASN A 237 -12.47 10.28 -4.68
CA ASN A 237 -12.21 10.33 -3.23
C ASN A 237 -10.98 9.50 -2.85
N ALA A 238 -10.87 8.28 -3.39
CA ALA A 238 -9.69 7.46 -3.18
C ALA A 238 -8.42 8.13 -3.75
N GLN A 239 -8.51 8.70 -4.96
CA GLN A 239 -7.39 9.39 -5.59
C GLN A 239 -6.87 10.57 -4.74
N ILE A 240 -7.76 11.44 -4.25
CA ILE A 240 -7.38 12.57 -3.38
C ILE A 240 -6.65 12.09 -2.13
N ILE A 241 -7.15 11.01 -1.51
CA ILE A 241 -6.52 10.41 -0.33
C ILE A 241 -5.13 9.86 -0.69
N PHE A 242 -5.00 9.10 -1.78
CA PHE A 242 -3.70 8.57 -2.23
C PHE A 242 -2.70 9.71 -2.50
N GLU A 243 -3.12 10.79 -3.15
CA GLU A 243 -2.28 11.96 -3.44
C GLU A 243 -1.78 12.65 -2.17
N LYS A 244 -2.64 12.82 -1.16
CA LYS A 244 -2.25 13.31 0.17
C LYS A 244 -1.14 12.48 0.81
N HIS A 245 -1.13 11.17 0.56
CA HIS A 245 -0.10 10.24 1.06
C HIS A 245 1.12 10.10 0.13
N GLY A 246 1.16 10.86 -0.97
CA GLY A 246 2.28 10.87 -1.92
C GLY A 246 2.19 9.83 -3.04
N TRP A 247 1.01 9.32 -3.33
CA TRP A 247 0.77 8.37 -4.42
C TRP A 247 -0.04 9.04 -5.53
N LYS A 248 0.35 8.85 -6.79
CA LYS A 248 -0.34 9.46 -7.94
C LYS A 248 -0.56 8.45 -9.05
N LYS A 249 -1.57 8.68 -9.89
CA LYS A 249 -1.75 7.87 -11.10
C LYS A 249 -0.65 8.15 -12.14
N GLU A 250 -0.23 9.41 -12.22
CA GLU A 250 0.76 9.92 -13.18
C GLU A 250 1.71 10.91 -12.49
N TRP A 251 2.94 11.02 -12.99
CA TRP A 251 4.04 11.80 -12.39
C TRP A 251 4.75 12.69 -13.39
#